data_AF-A0A519LFY6-F1
#
_entry.id   AF-A0A519LFY6-F1
#
_cell.length_a   1.000
_cell.length_b   1.000
_cell.length_c   1.000
_cell.angle_alpha   90.00
_cell.angle_beta   90.00
_cell.angle_gamma   90.00
#
_symmetry.space_group_name_H-M   'P 1'
#
loop_
_entity.id
_entity.type
_entity.pdbx_description
1 polymer ?
#
loop_
_entity_poly.entity_id
_entity_poly.type
_entity_poly.pdbx_seq_one_letter_code
_entity_poly.pdbx_strand_id
1 'polypeptide(L)'
;EIARETGLACGRGVKVNQYLQTSNPDIFAIGEIAEFENKLFGITSAAEEQADILANFLAGDISSYYKGSILMNILKLEDINLCSIGDLTIPENDDSYEEIVFTDLKKRYYKKCIVKNDLLVGAILMGDKNEFAEFKTMIESKIELSDKRDKLLRGSSSAKPIIGKLVCSCSQVGAGNIEETIKSGVNDFTELCKNTGAGLGCGSCKTEVKEILAKCK
;
A
#
# COMPACT_ATOMS: atom_id res chain seq x y z
N GLU A 1 10.05 5.09 25.59
CA GLU A 1 10.58 5.30 26.95
C GLU A 1 11.11 3.99 27.50
N ILE A 2 10.23 3.01 27.76
CA ILE A 2 10.57 1.65 28.21
C ILE A 2 11.79 1.06 27.49
N ALA A 3 11.79 1.03 26.15
CA ALA A 3 12.90 0.45 25.38
C ALA A 3 14.26 1.15 25.62
N ARG A 4 14.27 2.47 25.87
CA ARG A 4 15.50 3.20 26.17
C ARG A 4 15.98 2.91 27.59
N GLU A 5 15.05 2.89 28.56
CA GLU A 5 15.35 2.60 29.96
C GLU A 5 15.88 1.18 30.17
N THR A 6 15.44 0.23 29.33
CA THR A 6 15.92 -1.16 29.35
C THR A 6 17.18 -1.38 28.51
N GLY A 7 17.77 -0.33 27.94
CA GLY A 7 19.02 -0.40 27.18
C GLY A 7 18.90 -0.99 25.77
N LEU A 8 17.68 -1.07 25.21
CA LEU A 8 17.52 -1.49 23.81
C LEU A 8 18.05 -0.41 22.86
N ALA A 9 18.63 -0.84 21.73
CA ALA A 9 19.07 0.07 20.69
C ALA A 9 17.88 0.87 20.14
N CYS A 10 17.95 2.19 20.28
CA CYS A 10 16.90 3.12 19.86
C CYS A 10 17.47 4.21 18.96
N GLY A 11 16.65 4.71 18.02
CA GLY A 11 16.85 5.95 17.29
C GLY A 11 15.64 6.87 17.54
N ARG A 12 14.92 7.16 16.45
CA ARG A 12 13.57 7.72 16.52
C ARG A 12 12.57 6.70 17.07
N GLY A 13 12.74 5.42 16.74
CA GLY A 13 12.00 4.28 17.29
C GLY A 13 12.92 3.23 17.93
N VAL A 14 12.39 2.03 18.15
CA VAL A 14 13.16 0.85 18.57
C VAL A 14 13.78 0.22 17.34
N LYS A 15 15.10 0.11 17.30
CA LYS A 15 15.81 -0.43 16.12
C LYS A 15 15.57 -1.93 16.03
N VAL A 16 15.22 -2.39 14.83
CA VAL A 16 14.97 -3.80 14.54
C VAL A 16 15.70 -4.30 13.30
N ASN A 17 16.01 -5.60 13.28
CA ASN A 17 16.53 -6.29 12.10
C ASN A 17 15.41 -6.74 11.14
N GLN A 18 15.73 -7.49 10.08
CA GLN A 18 14.74 -7.97 9.11
C GLN A 18 13.72 -8.97 9.69
N TYR A 19 13.97 -9.54 10.87
CA TYR A 19 13.04 -10.40 11.60
C TYR A 19 12.29 -9.66 12.70
N LEU A 20 12.39 -8.33 12.72
CA LEU A 20 11.72 -7.44 13.67
C LEU A 20 12.21 -7.63 15.12
N GLN A 21 13.37 -8.29 15.28
CA GLN A 21 14.07 -8.44 16.55
C GLN A 21 14.80 -7.16 16.91
N THR A 22 14.75 -6.82 18.19
CA THR A 22 15.51 -5.70 18.76
C THR A 22 16.98 -6.08 19.03
N SER A 23 17.74 -5.23 19.71
CA SER A 23 19.08 -5.58 20.19
C SER A 23 19.10 -6.68 21.24
N ASN A 24 17.95 -7.00 21.84
CA ASN A 24 17.77 -8.23 22.62
C ASN A 24 17.07 -9.28 21.74
N PRO A 25 17.69 -10.46 21.50
CA PRO A 25 17.12 -11.52 20.66
C PRO A 25 15.73 -12.03 21.06
N ASP A 26 15.35 -11.90 22.34
CA ASP A 26 14.07 -12.37 22.89
C ASP A 26 12.98 -11.29 22.84
N ILE A 27 13.32 -10.07 22.42
CA ILE A 27 12.39 -8.92 22.38
C ILE A 27 12.25 -8.46 20.93
N PHE A 28 11.00 -8.29 20.50
CA PHE A 28 10.62 -7.85 19.17
C PHE A 28 9.87 -6.51 19.23
N ALA A 29 9.91 -5.75 18.14
CA ALA A 29 9.12 -4.53 18.00
C ALA A 29 8.50 -4.45 16.60
N ILE A 30 7.22 -4.12 16.55
CA ILE A 30 6.44 -3.95 15.31
C ILE A 30 5.54 -2.71 15.43
N GLY A 31 4.95 -2.30 14.31
CA GLY A 31 4.12 -1.12 14.21
C GLY A 31 4.92 0.18 14.16
N GLU A 32 4.30 1.27 14.60
CA GLU A 32 4.84 2.62 14.46
C GLU A 32 6.15 2.84 15.22
N ILE A 33 6.41 2.05 16.27
CA ILE A 33 7.62 2.14 17.08
C ILE A 33 8.83 1.47 16.43
N ALA A 34 8.63 0.55 15.47
CA ALA A 34 9.70 -0.23 14.87
C ALA A 34 10.49 0.60 13.84
N GLU A 35 11.78 0.80 14.11
CA GLU A 35 12.73 1.47 13.23
C GLU A 35 13.57 0.43 12.47
N PHE A 36 13.26 0.25 11.19
CA PHE A 36 13.95 -0.68 10.30
C PHE A 36 14.80 0.12 9.30
N GLU A 37 16.10 -0.19 9.19
CA GLU A 37 17.04 0.53 8.32
C GLU A 37 17.00 2.06 8.49
N ASN A 38 16.87 2.54 9.74
CA ASN A 38 16.73 3.95 10.11
C ASN A 38 15.46 4.63 9.55
N LYS A 39 14.44 3.85 9.17
CA LYS A 39 13.14 4.34 8.70
C LYS A 39 12.02 3.94 9.67
N LEU A 40 11.09 4.85 9.87
CA LEU A 40 9.80 4.59 10.53
C LEU A 40 8.72 4.66 9.47
N PHE A 41 7.91 3.61 9.36
CA PHE A 41 6.87 3.55 8.34
C PHE A 41 5.55 4.18 8.78
N GLY A 42 5.16 4.00 10.05
CA GLY A 42 4.05 4.76 10.66
C GLY A 42 2.69 4.62 9.95
N ILE A 43 2.45 3.50 9.27
CA ILE A 43 1.22 3.23 8.52
C ILE A 43 0.67 1.85 8.84
N THR A 44 -0.65 1.70 8.80
CA THR A 44 -1.35 0.45 9.12
C THR A 44 -0.85 -0.73 8.28
N SER A 45 -0.63 -0.54 6.98
CA SER A 45 -0.13 -1.61 6.10
C SER A 45 1.25 -2.11 6.50
N ALA A 46 2.13 -1.23 7.00
CA ALA A 46 3.44 -1.62 7.48
C ALA A 46 3.33 -2.41 8.79
N ALA A 47 2.44 -1.99 9.69
CA ALA A 47 2.18 -2.73 10.92
C ALA A 47 1.63 -4.15 10.65
N GLU A 48 0.73 -4.29 9.67
CA GLU A 48 0.19 -5.58 9.22
C GLU A 48 1.29 -6.46 8.60
N GLU A 49 2.09 -5.92 7.67
CA GLU A 49 3.21 -6.65 7.05
C GLU A 49 4.23 -7.11 8.10
N GLN A 50 4.56 -6.23 9.05
CA GLN A 50 5.45 -6.57 10.15
C GLN A 50 4.85 -7.66 11.06
N ALA A 51 3.57 -7.59 11.37
CA ALA A 51 2.89 -8.62 12.16
C ALA A 51 2.91 -9.98 11.45
N ASP A 52 2.63 -10.01 10.14
CA ASP A 52 2.64 -11.25 9.34
C ASP A 52 4.04 -11.87 9.30
N ILE A 53 5.08 -11.04 9.11
CA ILE A 53 6.47 -11.51 9.08
C ILE A 53 6.91 -12.04 10.45
N LEU A 54 6.63 -11.31 11.52
CA LEU A 54 6.99 -11.73 12.86
C LEU A 54 6.27 -13.04 13.24
N ALA A 55 4.98 -13.17 12.91
CA ALA A 55 4.21 -14.38 13.18
C ALA A 55 4.82 -15.60 12.47
N ASN A 56 5.21 -15.46 11.20
CA ASN A 56 5.85 -16.53 10.43
C ASN A 56 7.24 -16.88 11.01
N PHE A 57 8.03 -15.87 11.36
CA PHE A 57 9.34 -16.08 11.97
C PHE A 57 9.23 -16.85 13.30
N LEU A 58 8.27 -16.47 14.17
CA LEU A 58 8.00 -17.16 15.43
C LEU A 58 7.47 -18.59 15.22
N ALA A 59 6.81 -18.85 14.08
CA ALA A 59 6.40 -20.20 13.68
C ALA A 59 7.55 -21.05 13.07
N GLY A 60 8.76 -20.50 12.98
CA GLY A 60 9.95 -21.18 12.47
C GLY A 60 10.23 -20.97 10.97
N ASP A 61 9.46 -20.12 10.29
CA ASP A 61 9.73 -19.76 8.89
C ASP A 61 10.75 -18.62 8.80
N ILE A 62 12.02 -18.99 8.75
CA ILE A 62 13.15 -18.05 8.58
C ILE A 62 13.21 -17.40 7.19
N SER A 63 12.43 -17.88 6.22
CA SER A 63 12.37 -17.29 4.88
C SER A 63 11.48 -16.04 4.82
N SER A 64 10.66 -15.84 5.86
CA SER A 64 9.85 -14.65 6.04
C SER A 64 10.68 -13.55 6.72
N TYR A 65 11.03 -12.52 5.96
CA TYR A 65 11.80 -11.38 6.45
C TYR A 65 11.33 -10.06 5.84
N TYR A 66 11.45 -9.00 6.63
CA TYR A 66 11.02 -7.66 6.31
C TYR A 66 12.03 -6.94 5.42
N LYS A 67 11.51 -6.33 4.35
CA LYS A 67 12.30 -5.58 3.36
C LYS A 67 12.03 -4.07 3.43
N GLY A 68 11.23 -3.65 4.40
CA GLY A 68 10.65 -2.31 4.46
C GLY A 68 9.36 -2.20 3.63
N SER A 69 8.41 -1.41 4.13
CA SER A 69 7.11 -1.23 3.48
C SER A 69 7.12 -0.07 2.48
N ILE A 70 6.19 -0.11 1.53
CA ILE A 70 5.94 1.04 0.66
C ILE A 70 5.07 2.06 1.42
N LEU A 71 5.59 3.28 1.55
CA LEU A 71 4.84 4.37 2.17
C LEU A 71 3.67 4.79 1.28
N MET A 72 2.52 5.02 1.89
CA MET A 72 1.34 5.54 1.19
C MET A 72 0.47 6.36 2.14
N ASN A 73 -0.17 7.38 1.59
CA ASN A 73 -1.14 8.21 2.31
C ASN A 73 -2.42 8.32 1.49
N ILE A 74 -3.57 8.16 2.13
CA ILE A 74 -4.89 8.37 1.51
C ILE A 74 -5.65 9.36 2.38
N LEU A 75 -6.00 10.51 1.81
CA LEU A 75 -6.84 11.49 2.46
C LEU A 75 -8.32 11.13 2.24
N LYS A 76 -9.08 11.05 3.33
CA LYS A 76 -10.53 10.76 3.30
C LYS A 76 -11.31 12.00 3.73
N LEU A 77 -11.55 12.89 2.77
CA LEU A 77 -12.46 14.03 2.92
C LEU A 77 -13.47 13.97 1.78
N GLU A 78 -14.72 14.37 2.05
CA GLU A 78 -15.86 14.16 1.15
C GLU A 78 -15.61 14.69 -0.27
N ASP A 79 -14.99 15.86 -0.41
CA ASP A 79 -14.76 16.52 -1.69
C ASP A 79 -13.29 16.47 -2.16
N ILE A 80 -12.44 15.67 -1.51
CA ILE A 80 -11.02 15.56 -1.85
C ILE A 80 -10.63 14.11 -2.02
N ASN A 81 -10.47 13.70 -3.27
CA ASN A 81 -9.77 12.48 -3.64
C ASN A 81 -8.29 12.79 -3.75
N LEU A 82 -7.51 12.40 -2.74
CA LEU A 82 -6.05 12.56 -2.76
C LEU A 82 -5.37 11.33 -2.16
N CYS A 83 -4.41 10.78 -2.90
CA CYS A 83 -3.48 9.81 -2.35
C CYS A 83 -2.07 10.02 -2.89
N SER A 84 -1.10 9.51 -2.13
CA SER A 84 0.30 9.40 -2.53
C SER A 84 0.82 8.02 -2.18
N ILE A 85 1.79 7.53 -2.95
CA ILE A 85 2.41 6.22 -2.76
C ILE A 85 3.85 6.24 -3.24
N GLY A 86 4.71 5.48 -2.57
CA GLY A 86 6.10 5.28 -2.97
C GLY A 86 7.01 6.48 -2.69
N ASP A 87 8.12 6.55 -3.41
CA ASP A 87 9.10 7.62 -3.30
C ASP A 87 8.76 8.75 -4.27
N LEU A 88 8.51 9.93 -3.71
CA LEU A 88 8.16 11.15 -4.45
C LEU A 88 9.37 12.07 -4.65
N THR A 89 10.53 11.70 -4.11
CA THR A 89 11.75 12.50 -4.15
C THR A 89 12.55 12.14 -5.38
N ILE A 90 12.96 13.15 -6.14
CA ILE A 90 13.90 13.00 -7.25
C ILE A 90 15.23 13.59 -6.78
N PRO A 91 16.31 12.80 -6.70
CA PRO A 91 17.64 13.32 -6.41
C PRO A 91 18.10 14.32 -7.46
N GLU A 92 18.79 15.39 -7.04
CA GLU A 92 19.40 16.33 -7.98
C GLU A 92 20.48 15.62 -8.83
N ASN A 93 20.48 15.87 -10.14
CA ASN A 93 21.45 15.33 -11.10
C ASN A 93 21.44 13.79 -11.25
N ASP A 94 20.29 13.13 -11.04
CA ASP A 94 20.11 11.71 -11.34
C ASP A 94 19.17 11.52 -12.55
N ASP A 95 19.77 11.36 -13.74
CA ASP A 95 19.05 11.18 -15.01
C ASP A 95 18.30 9.84 -15.11
N SER A 96 18.45 8.94 -14.14
CA SER A 96 17.66 7.70 -14.10
C SER A 96 16.21 7.93 -13.67
N TYR A 97 15.91 9.10 -13.10
CA TYR A 97 14.58 9.49 -12.66
C TYR A 97 13.87 10.34 -13.71
N GLU A 98 12.59 10.07 -13.89
CA GLU A 98 11.73 10.80 -14.80
C GLU A 98 10.44 11.19 -14.09
N GLU A 99 9.99 12.42 -14.32
CA GLU A 99 8.72 12.92 -13.81
C GLU A 99 7.69 12.98 -14.94
N ILE A 100 6.55 12.32 -14.74
CA ILE A 100 5.41 12.37 -15.65
C ILE A 100 4.24 13.05 -14.93
N VAL A 101 3.80 14.20 -15.45
CA VAL A 101 2.72 15.00 -14.85
C VAL A 101 1.56 15.17 -15.82
N PHE A 102 0.35 14.91 -15.35
CA PHE A 102 -0.90 15.20 -16.04
C PHE A 102 -1.82 16.02 -15.13
N THR A 103 -2.29 17.17 -15.60
CA THR A 103 -3.09 18.09 -14.77
C THR A 103 -4.23 18.75 -15.55
N ASP A 104 -5.37 18.89 -14.89
CA ASP A 104 -6.51 19.72 -15.31
C ASP A 104 -6.97 20.55 -14.11
N LEU A 105 -6.57 21.83 -14.07
CA LEU A 105 -6.82 22.73 -12.96
C LEU A 105 -8.31 23.00 -12.74
N LYS A 106 -9.11 23.08 -13.83
CA LYS A 106 -10.55 23.33 -13.71
C LYS A 106 -11.28 22.13 -13.09
N LYS A 107 -10.81 20.92 -13.40
CA LYS A 107 -11.33 19.68 -12.81
C LYS A 107 -10.69 19.31 -11.47
N ARG A 108 -9.72 20.09 -10.98
CA ARG A 108 -8.89 19.76 -9.80
C ARG A 108 -8.25 18.37 -9.93
N TYR A 109 -7.85 18.02 -11.14
CA TYR A 109 -7.18 16.77 -11.44
C TYR A 109 -5.67 16.99 -11.46
N TYR A 110 -4.94 16.17 -10.72
CA TYR A 110 -3.48 16.16 -10.75
C TYR A 110 -2.98 14.74 -10.56
N LYS A 111 -2.18 14.28 -11.52
CA LYS A 111 -1.46 13.01 -11.47
C LYS A 111 0.02 13.31 -11.68
N LYS A 112 0.85 12.84 -10.75
CA LYS A 112 2.31 12.86 -10.89
C LYS A 112 2.82 11.46 -10.66
N CYS A 113 3.62 10.94 -11.58
CA CYS A 113 4.31 9.67 -11.48
C CYS A 113 5.81 9.91 -11.50
N ILE A 114 6.53 9.27 -10.59
CA ILE A 114 7.99 9.21 -10.55
C ILE A 114 8.41 7.85 -11.08
N VAL A 115 9.16 7.86 -12.18
CA VAL A 115 9.69 6.64 -12.81
C VAL A 115 11.19 6.62 -12.58
N LYS A 116 11.75 5.44 -12.28
CA LYS A 116 13.19 5.22 -12.21
C LYS A 116 13.56 3.96 -12.99
N ASN A 117 14.42 4.06 -14.00
CA ASN A 117 14.86 2.90 -14.79
C ASN A 117 13.68 2.02 -15.27
N ASP A 118 12.67 2.61 -15.90
CA ASP A 118 11.43 1.94 -16.36
C ASP A 118 10.52 1.36 -15.26
N LEU A 119 10.78 1.67 -13.98
CA LEU A 119 9.92 1.26 -12.86
C LEU A 119 9.16 2.45 -12.30
N LEU A 120 7.86 2.28 -12.04
CA LEU A 120 7.13 3.25 -11.23
C LEU A 120 7.62 3.16 -9.77
N VAL A 121 8.17 4.24 -9.23
CA VAL A 121 8.69 4.28 -7.85
C VAL A 121 7.85 5.13 -6.92
N GLY A 122 7.03 6.04 -7.45
CA GLY A 122 6.06 6.78 -6.66
C GLY A 122 5.02 7.50 -7.50
N ALA A 123 3.91 7.86 -6.86
CA ALA A 123 2.84 8.59 -7.52
C ALA A 123 2.02 9.45 -6.54
N ILE A 124 1.46 10.55 -7.07
CA ILE A 124 0.42 11.37 -6.44
C ILE A 124 -0.79 11.35 -7.35
N LEU A 125 -1.97 11.06 -6.80
CA LEU A 125 -3.24 11.07 -7.51
C LEU A 125 -4.21 12.01 -6.80
N MET A 126 -4.75 13.00 -7.52
CA MET A 126 -5.72 13.97 -7.04
C MET A 126 -6.88 14.10 -8.02
N GLY A 127 -8.10 14.18 -7.48
CA GLY A 127 -9.34 14.29 -8.24
C GLY A 127 -9.89 12.92 -8.67
N ASP A 128 -9.02 11.99 -9.04
CA ASP A 128 -9.32 10.59 -9.30
C ASP A 128 -8.23 9.70 -8.68
N LYS A 129 -8.64 8.62 -8.00
CA LYS A 129 -7.75 7.65 -7.33
C LYS A 129 -7.98 6.21 -7.80
N ASN A 130 -8.73 5.99 -8.89
CA ASN A 130 -9.08 4.66 -9.39
C ASN A 130 -7.85 3.79 -9.71
N GLU A 131 -6.75 4.41 -10.15
CA GLU A 131 -5.49 3.73 -10.49
C GLU A 131 -4.61 3.42 -9.27
N PHE A 132 -5.00 3.83 -8.06
CA PHE A 132 -4.17 3.68 -6.86
C PHE A 132 -3.75 2.22 -6.60
N ALA A 133 -4.70 1.28 -6.72
CA ALA A 133 -4.43 -0.14 -6.49
C ALA A 133 -3.47 -0.72 -7.55
N GLU A 134 -3.61 -0.31 -8.81
CA GLU A 134 -2.72 -0.70 -9.90
C GLU A 134 -1.30 -0.15 -9.66
N PHE A 135 -1.20 1.13 -9.30
CA PHE A 135 0.08 1.80 -9.06
C PHE A 135 0.80 1.21 -7.85
N LYS A 136 0.05 0.91 -6.77
CA LYS A 136 0.57 0.16 -5.62
C LYS A 136 1.19 -1.17 -6.04
N THR A 137 0.47 -1.94 -6.86
CA THR A 137 0.95 -3.23 -7.35
C THR A 137 2.22 -3.07 -8.20
N MET A 138 2.27 -2.09 -9.09
CA MET A 138 3.45 -1.81 -9.92
C MET A 138 4.68 -1.46 -9.08
N ILE A 139 4.51 -0.61 -8.06
CA ILE A 139 5.59 -0.21 -7.14
C ILE A 139 6.06 -1.39 -6.29
N GLU A 140 5.13 -2.14 -5.67
CA GLU A 140 5.46 -3.27 -4.78
C GLU A 140 6.14 -4.42 -5.54
N SER A 141 5.64 -4.74 -6.73
CA SER A 141 6.14 -5.86 -7.54
C SER A 141 7.26 -5.45 -8.51
N LYS A 142 7.68 -4.18 -8.50
CA LYS A 142 8.73 -3.64 -9.39
C LYS A 142 8.48 -4.02 -10.84
N ILE A 143 7.26 -3.76 -11.30
CA ILE A 143 6.82 -4.13 -12.66
C ILE A 143 7.42 -3.13 -13.65
N GLU A 144 8.15 -3.63 -14.65
CA GLU A 144 8.60 -2.84 -15.79
C GLU A 144 7.41 -2.23 -16.53
N LEU A 145 7.49 -0.92 -16.78
CA LEU A 145 6.43 -0.17 -17.42
C LEU A 145 6.31 -0.59 -18.88
N SER A 146 7.39 -0.55 -19.65
CA SER A 146 7.34 -0.85 -21.10
C SER A 146 6.13 -0.14 -21.75
N ASP A 147 5.25 -0.88 -22.46
CA ASP A 147 4.02 -0.33 -23.08
C ASP A 147 2.99 0.23 -22.08
N LYS A 148 3.07 -0.12 -20.79
CA LYS A 148 2.18 0.44 -19.75
C LYS A 148 2.51 1.91 -19.46
N ARG A 149 3.68 2.40 -19.87
CA ARG A 149 4.07 3.80 -19.68
C ARG A 149 3.04 4.77 -20.28
N ASP A 150 2.53 4.48 -21.48
CA ASP A 150 1.51 5.30 -22.13
C ASP A 150 0.17 5.32 -21.37
N LYS A 151 -0.11 4.28 -20.59
CA LYS A 151 -1.34 4.18 -19.78
C LYS A 151 -1.30 5.11 -18.57
N LEU A 152 -0.11 5.42 -18.05
CA LEU A 152 0.04 6.38 -16.93
C LEU A 152 -0.59 7.74 -17.28
N LEU A 153 -0.47 8.18 -18.54
CA LEU A 153 -1.03 9.44 -19.03
C LEU A 153 -2.51 9.34 -19.40
N ARG A 154 -2.91 8.27 -20.08
CA ARG A 154 -4.26 8.17 -20.66
C ARG A 154 -5.33 7.79 -19.64
N GLY A 155 -4.93 7.22 -18.49
CA GLY A 155 -5.84 6.64 -17.51
C GLY A 155 -6.49 5.38 -18.06
N SER A 156 -6.48 4.30 -17.29
CA SER A 156 -7.33 3.14 -17.58
C SER A 156 -8.76 3.49 -17.12
N SER A 157 -9.67 3.74 -18.07
CA SER A 157 -11.11 3.90 -17.79
C SER A 157 -11.76 2.55 -17.41
N SER A 158 -11.21 1.86 -16.42
CA SER A 158 -11.71 0.58 -15.90
C SER A 158 -12.43 0.73 -14.56
N ALA A 159 -12.77 1.96 -14.15
CA ALA A 159 -13.55 2.20 -12.94
C ALA A 159 -14.91 1.50 -13.06
N LYS A 160 -15.06 0.38 -12.37
CA LYS A 160 -16.36 -0.30 -12.26
C LYS A 160 -17.28 0.60 -11.43
N PRO A 161 -18.56 0.77 -11.83
CA PRO A 161 -19.51 1.49 -10.99
C PRO A 161 -19.64 0.78 -9.64
N ILE A 162 -19.85 1.57 -8.58
CA ILE A 162 -20.13 1.04 -7.24
C ILE A 162 -21.49 0.34 -7.29
N ILE A 163 -21.50 -0.96 -6.98
CA ILE A 163 -22.73 -1.75 -6.91
C ILE A 163 -23.05 -2.02 -5.44
N GLY A 164 -24.26 -1.63 -5.01
CA GLY A 164 -24.73 -1.80 -3.64
C GLY A 164 -24.10 -0.81 -2.66
N LYS A 165 -24.15 -1.14 -1.37
CA LYS A 165 -23.59 -0.31 -0.29
C LYS A 165 -22.08 -0.14 -0.47
N LEU A 166 -21.57 1.09 -0.35
CA LEU A 166 -20.12 1.34 -0.36
C LEU A 166 -19.43 0.62 0.81
N VAL A 167 -18.40 -0.19 0.50
CA VAL A 167 -17.60 -0.95 1.47
C VAL A 167 -16.18 -0.37 1.55
N CYS A 168 -15.56 -0.06 0.41
CA CYS A 168 -14.23 0.52 0.37
C CYS A 168 -14.26 1.93 -0.24
N SER A 169 -14.13 2.95 0.61
CA SER A 169 -14.03 4.34 0.13
C SER A 169 -12.70 4.63 -0.58
N CYS A 170 -11.62 3.90 -0.28
CA CYS A 170 -10.31 4.10 -0.90
C CYS A 170 -10.29 3.70 -2.37
N SER A 171 -10.90 2.57 -2.70
CA SER A 171 -10.89 2.00 -4.05
C SER A 171 -12.26 2.10 -4.74
N GLN A 172 -13.22 2.80 -4.13
CA GLN A 172 -14.60 2.97 -4.61
C GLN A 172 -15.30 1.64 -4.95
N VAL A 173 -15.32 0.72 -3.98
CA VAL A 173 -15.87 -0.63 -4.13
C VAL A 173 -17.11 -0.80 -3.27
N GLY A 174 -18.22 -1.25 -3.86
CA GLY A 174 -19.44 -1.60 -3.17
C GLY A 174 -19.55 -3.10 -2.84
N ALA A 175 -20.47 -3.45 -1.95
CA ALA A 175 -20.73 -4.82 -1.54
C ALA A 175 -21.07 -5.73 -2.73
N GLY A 176 -21.87 -5.22 -3.69
CA GLY A 176 -22.23 -5.97 -4.88
C GLY A 176 -21.03 -6.26 -5.80
N ASN A 177 -20.05 -5.35 -5.87
CA ASN A 177 -18.83 -5.61 -6.63
C ASN A 177 -18.01 -6.76 -6.03
N ILE A 178 -18.00 -6.86 -4.69
CA ILE A 178 -17.32 -7.93 -3.96
C ILE A 178 -18.06 -9.26 -4.19
N GLU A 179 -19.38 -9.27 -4.03
CA GLU A 179 -20.22 -10.45 -4.25
C GLU A 179 -20.12 -11.00 -5.67
N GLU A 180 -20.12 -10.14 -6.68
CA GLU A 180 -19.92 -10.53 -8.09
C GLU A 180 -18.55 -11.20 -8.30
N THR A 181 -17.50 -10.67 -7.68
CA THR A 181 -16.15 -11.24 -7.77
C THR A 181 -16.08 -12.61 -7.09
N ILE A 182 -16.75 -12.79 -5.95
CA ILE A 182 -16.85 -14.09 -5.29
C ILE A 182 -17.59 -15.10 -6.18
N LYS A 183 -18.72 -14.69 -6.77
CA LYS A 183 -19.49 -15.52 -7.72
C LYS A 183 -18.70 -15.92 -8.96
N SER A 184 -17.68 -15.14 -9.33
CA SER A 184 -16.77 -15.47 -10.44
C SER A 184 -15.74 -16.57 -10.11
N GLY A 185 -15.72 -17.06 -8.86
CA GLY A 185 -14.88 -18.17 -8.40
C GLY A 185 -13.75 -17.79 -7.45
N VAL A 186 -13.59 -16.50 -7.13
CA VAL A 186 -12.55 -16.01 -6.21
C VAL A 186 -12.97 -16.24 -4.76
N ASN A 187 -12.33 -17.20 -4.10
CA ASN A 187 -12.68 -17.65 -2.75
C ASN A 187 -11.60 -17.41 -1.70
N ASP A 188 -10.45 -16.86 -2.10
CA ASP A 188 -9.38 -16.45 -1.21
C ASP A 188 -9.47 -14.94 -0.91
N PHE A 189 -9.20 -14.56 0.33
CA PHE A 189 -9.27 -13.16 0.77
C PHE A 189 -8.23 -12.28 0.06
N THR A 190 -7.01 -12.78 -0.09
CA THR A 190 -5.92 -12.03 -0.74
C THR A 190 -6.21 -11.84 -2.21
N GLU A 191 -6.69 -12.89 -2.88
CA GLU A 191 -7.11 -12.83 -4.27
C GLU A 191 -8.31 -11.90 -4.49
N LEU A 192 -9.27 -11.91 -3.57
CA LEU A 192 -10.43 -11.00 -3.60
C LEU A 192 -10.00 -9.53 -3.47
N CYS A 193 -9.10 -9.22 -2.54
CA CYS A 193 -8.53 -7.87 -2.41
C CYS A 193 -7.79 -7.43 -3.68
N LYS A 194 -7.03 -8.33 -4.32
CA LYS A 194 -6.34 -8.05 -5.59
C LYS A 194 -7.30 -7.77 -6.74
N ASN A 195 -8.38 -8.54 -6.86
CA ASN A 195 -9.35 -8.41 -7.95
C ASN A 195 -10.28 -7.20 -7.80
N THR A 196 -10.65 -6.87 -6.56
CA THR A 196 -11.60 -5.77 -6.29
C THR A 196 -10.89 -4.44 -5.99
N GLY A 197 -9.64 -4.49 -5.53
CA GLY A 197 -8.94 -3.34 -4.96
C GLY A 197 -9.35 -3.01 -3.52
N ALA A 198 -10.41 -3.63 -2.97
CA ALA A 198 -10.85 -3.39 -1.61
C ALA A 198 -9.82 -3.95 -0.61
N GLY A 199 -9.45 -3.15 0.39
CA GLY A 199 -8.48 -3.53 1.43
C GLY A 199 -7.01 -3.31 1.05
N LEU A 200 -6.70 -2.91 -0.19
CA LEU A 200 -5.32 -2.62 -0.62
C LEU A 200 -4.82 -1.23 -0.22
N GLY A 201 -5.71 -0.30 0.12
CA GLY A 201 -5.36 1.04 0.61
C GLY A 201 -5.15 1.08 2.11
N CYS A 202 -5.98 1.83 2.82
CA CYS A 202 -5.84 2.03 4.28
C CYS A 202 -6.24 0.83 5.16
N GLY A 203 -6.60 -0.33 4.59
CA GLY A 203 -7.01 -1.52 5.35
C GLY A 203 -8.37 -1.47 6.08
N SER A 204 -8.98 -0.29 6.29
CA SER A 204 -10.19 -0.13 7.13
C SER A 204 -11.41 -0.98 6.75
N CYS A 205 -11.54 -1.39 5.49
CA CYS A 205 -12.66 -2.21 5.02
C CYS A 205 -12.38 -3.72 5.06
N LYS A 206 -11.16 -4.16 5.44
CA LYS A 206 -10.76 -5.57 5.39
C LYS A 206 -11.67 -6.49 6.21
N THR A 207 -12.12 -6.04 7.39
CA THR A 207 -13.06 -6.80 8.24
C THR A 207 -14.40 -7.03 7.53
N GLU A 208 -15.00 -5.98 6.98
CA GLU A 208 -16.27 -6.08 6.24
C GLU A 208 -16.11 -6.94 4.98
N VAL A 209 -14.99 -6.85 4.26
CA VAL A 209 -14.66 -7.72 3.12
C VAL A 209 -14.59 -9.20 3.55
N LYS A 210 -13.95 -9.51 4.68
CA LYS A 210 -13.89 -10.89 5.22
C LYS A 210 -15.27 -11.41 5.60
N GLU A 211 -16.12 -10.56 6.19
CA GLU A 211 -17.49 -10.93 6.53
C GLU A 211 -18.34 -11.23 5.28
N ILE A 212 -18.22 -10.44 4.22
CA ILE A 212 -18.90 -10.69 2.94
C ILE A 212 -18.41 -12.01 2.34
N LEU A 213 -17.09 -12.23 2.31
CA LEU A 213 -16.51 -13.49 1.83
C LEU A 213 -17.02 -14.70 2.61
N ALA A 214 -17.14 -14.60 3.94
CA ALA A 214 -17.65 -15.68 4.78
C ALA A 214 -19.15 -15.96 4.58
N LYS A 215 -19.95 -14.95 4.24
CA LYS A 215 -21.39 -15.09 3.98
C LYS A 215 -21.73 -15.67 2.61
N CYS A 216 -20.84 -15.46 1.62
CA CYS A 216 -21.04 -15.92 0.24
C CYS A 216 -20.38 -17.26 -0.07
N LYS A 217 -19.56 -17.80 0.84
CA LYS A 217 -19.12 -19.20 0.84
C LYS A 217 -20.23 -20.11 1.34
#